data_AF-A0A6G4QRS3-F1
#
_entry.id   AF-A0A6G4QRS3-F1
#
_cell.length_a   1.000
_cell.length_b   1.000
_cell.length_c   1.000
_cell.angle_alpha   90.00
_cell.angle_beta   90.00
_cell.angle_gamma   90.00
#
_symmetry.space_group_name_H-M   'P 1'
#
loop_
_entity.id
_entity.type
_entity.pdbx_description
1 polymer ?
#
loop_
_entity_poly.entity_id
_entity_poly.type
_entity_poly.pdbx_seq_one_letter_code
_entity_poly.pdbx_strand_id
1 'polypeptide(L)'
;MDKALLVQLLGSALAVALLVGLSAWARIARPTAPLDEAAARRLLADEFPDHRVTAVWIGGDGASVVARADEDLALVLWRKGDGYVARSAAWGDVVAARPAEGSVRLAAVDGAPRLRLGQCPWPPQEAAA
;
A
#
# COMPACT_ATOMS: atom_id res chain seq x y z
N MET A 1 -11.19 -7.20 -52.87
CA MET A 1 -10.74 -7.63 -51.54
C MET A 1 -11.25 -9.03 -51.30
N ASP A 2 -10.34 -9.98 -51.05
CA ASP A 2 -10.72 -11.37 -50.82
C ASP A 2 -11.56 -11.51 -49.56
N LYS A 3 -12.68 -12.24 -49.65
CA LYS A 3 -13.57 -12.53 -48.51
C LYS A 3 -12.80 -13.15 -47.33
N ALA A 4 -11.78 -13.95 -47.63
CA ALA A 4 -10.90 -14.53 -46.62
C ALA A 4 -10.17 -13.46 -45.78
N LEU A 5 -9.65 -12.40 -46.43
CA LEU A 5 -8.98 -11.29 -45.74
C LEU A 5 -9.96 -10.50 -44.86
N LEU A 6 -11.20 -10.29 -45.33
CA LEU A 6 -12.26 -9.63 -44.56
C LEU A 6 -12.65 -10.43 -43.31
N VAL A 7 -12.81 -11.75 -43.44
CA VAL A 7 -13.15 -12.63 -42.30
C VAL A 7 -11.99 -12.70 -41.29
N GLN A 8 -10.75 -12.78 -41.76
CA GLN A 8 -9.58 -12.76 -40.88
C GLN A 8 -9.44 -11.43 -40.14
N LEU A 9 -9.69 -10.31 -40.82
CA LEU A 9 -9.66 -8.98 -40.21
C LEU A 9 -10.74 -8.84 -39.13
N LEU A 10 -11.97 -9.24 -39.42
CA LEU A 10 -13.06 -9.20 -38.44
C LEU A 10 -12.77 -10.09 -37.23
N GLY A 11 -12.30 -11.32 -37.47
CA GLY A 11 -11.96 -12.25 -36.39
C GLY A 11 -10.84 -11.73 -35.49
N SER A 12 -9.79 -11.16 -36.09
CA SER A 12 -8.67 -10.59 -35.35
C SER A 12 -9.08 -9.35 -34.57
N ALA A 13 -9.88 -8.45 -35.18
CA ALA A 13 -10.40 -7.27 -34.51
C ALA A 13 -11.29 -7.63 -33.32
N LEU A 14 -12.15 -8.65 -33.47
CA LEU A 14 -13.01 -9.14 -32.39
C LEU A 14 -12.18 -9.74 -31.24
N ALA A 15 -11.17 -10.56 -31.56
CA ALA A 15 -10.29 -11.16 -30.55
C ALA A 15 -9.51 -10.09 -29.77
N VAL A 16 -8.97 -9.08 -30.47
CA VAL A 16 -8.27 -7.96 -29.83
C VAL A 16 -9.23 -7.14 -28.97
N ALA A 17 -10.43 -6.84 -29.46
CA ALA A 17 -11.43 -6.09 -28.69
C ALA A 17 -11.83 -6.84 -27.41
N LEU A 18 -12.00 -8.17 -27.47
CA LEU A 18 -12.28 -9.01 -26.31
C LEU A 18 -11.14 -8.99 -25.30
N LEU A 19 -9.89 -9.12 -25.75
CA LEU A 19 -8.72 -9.06 -24.88
C LEU A 19 -8.57 -7.70 -24.20
N VAL A 20 -8.79 -6.60 -24.94
CA VAL A 20 -8.75 -5.24 -24.40
C VAL A 20 -9.88 -5.04 -23.39
N GLY A 21 -11.09 -5.48 -23.71
CA GLY A 21 -12.25 -5.40 -22.82
C GLY A 21 -12.02 -6.16 -21.51
N LEU A 22 -11.52 -7.39 -21.59
CA LEU A 22 -11.20 -8.21 -20.42
C LEU A 22 -10.08 -7.58 -19.57
N SER A 23 -9.05 -7.04 -20.22
CA SER A 23 -7.94 -6.38 -19.54
C SER A 23 -8.38 -5.09 -18.85
N ALA A 24 -9.24 -4.31 -19.49
CA ALA A 24 -9.82 -3.11 -18.91
C ALA A 24 -10.70 -3.44 -17.71
N TRP A 25 -11.52 -4.50 -17.81
CA TRP A 25 -12.34 -5.00 -16.71
C TRP A 25 -11.49 -5.48 -15.52
N ALA A 26 -10.40 -6.21 -15.78
CA ALA A 26 -9.48 -6.66 -14.74
C ALA A 26 -8.72 -5.50 -14.05
N ARG A 27 -8.53 -4.37 -14.74
CA ARG A 27 -7.91 -3.15 -14.20
C ARG A 27 -8.87 -2.25 -13.43
N ILE A 28 -10.15 -2.61 -13.32
CA ILE A 28 -11.09 -1.87 -12.47
C ILE A 28 -10.65 -2.08 -11.03
N ALA A 29 -9.96 -1.07 -10.49
CA ALA A 29 -9.49 -1.03 -9.11
C ALA A 29 -10.67 -1.30 -8.19
N ARG A 30 -10.60 -2.41 -7.45
CA ARG A 30 -11.66 -2.75 -6.50
C ARG A 30 -11.52 -1.84 -5.28
N PRO A 31 -12.64 -1.33 -4.72
CA PRO A 31 -12.60 -0.62 -3.46
C PRO A 31 -11.93 -1.49 -2.40
N THR A 32 -10.71 -1.14 -2.02
CA THR A 32 -9.99 -1.81 -0.93
C THR A 32 -10.47 -1.18 0.36
N ALA A 33 -11.08 -1.98 1.21
CA ALA A 33 -11.56 -1.54 2.51
C ALA A 33 -10.41 -0.92 3.33
N PRO A 34 -10.69 0.08 4.18
CA PRO A 34 -9.70 0.61 5.11
C PRO A 34 -9.11 -0.53 5.95
N LEU A 35 -7.81 -0.47 6.18
CA LEU A 35 -7.12 -1.49 6.96
C LEU A 35 -7.51 -1.36 8.43
N ASP A 36 -7.97 -2.45 9.02
CA ASP A 36 -8.13 -2.58 10.47
C ASP A 36 -6.85 -3.12 11.12
N GLU A 37 -6.81 -3.12 12.45
CA GLU A 37 -5.63 -3.53 13.22
C GLU A 37 -5.30 -5.02 13.07
N ALA A 38 -6.32 -5.87 12.94
CA ALA A 38 -6.11 -7.31 12.77
C ALA A 38 -5.54 -7.63 11.38
N ALA A 39 -6.08 -7.00 10.34
CA ALA A 39 -5.59 -7.10 8.97
C ALA A 39 -4.18 -6.52 8.84
N ALA A 40 -3.90 -5.39 9.49
CA ALA A 40 -2.58 -4.79 9.57
C ALA A 40 -1.54 -5.76 10.16
N ARG A 41 -1.84 -6.33 11.33
CA ARG A 41 -0.95 -7.30 11.99
C ARG A 41 -0.72 -8.55 11.15
N ARG A 42 -1.77 -9.05 10.48
CA ARG A 42 -1.64 -10.21 9.60
C ARG A 42 -0.73 -9.90 8.41
N LEU A 43 -0.94 -8.78 7.72
CA LEU A 43 -0.08 -8.38 6.59
C LEU A 43 1.37 -8.15 7.03
N LEU A 44 1.59 -7.56 8.21
CA LEU A 44 2.92 -7.41 8.78
C LEU A 44 3.58 -8.77 9.05
N ALA A 45 2.84 -9.74 9.60
CA ALA A 45 3.37 -11.07 9.88
C ALA A 45 3.65 -11.86 8.59
N ASP A 46 2.85 -11.68 7.54
CA ASP A 46 3.08 -12.32 6.24
C ASP A 46 4.32 -11.75 5.53
N GLU A 47 4.52 -10.43 5.57
CA GLU A 47 5.65 -9.76 4.90
C GLU A 47 6.95 -9.79 5.73
N PHE A 48 6.84 -9.83 7.06
CA PHE A 48 7.97 -9.79 7.99
C PHE A 48 7.83 -10.90 9.06
N PRO A 49 7.90 -12.19 8.67
CA PRO A 49 7.65 -13.31 9.57
C PRO A 49 8.65 -13.42 10.73
N ASP A 50 9.86 -12.89 10.54
CA ASP A 50 10.95 -12.96 11.52
C ASP A 50 10.94 -11.81 12.54
N HIS A 51 10.07 -10.81 12.36
CA HIS A 51 10.06 -9.60 13.18
C HIS A 51 8.88 -9.58 14.15
N ARG A 52 9.14 -9.19 15.41
CA ARG A 52 8.09 -9.09 16.42
C ARG A 52 7.53 -7.69 16.48
N VAL A 53 6.32 -7.52 15.98
CA VAL A 53 5.58 -6.26 16.06
C VAL A 53 5.14 -5.99 17.50
N THR A 54 5.63 -4.90 18.08
CA THR A 54 5.31 -4.47 19.45
C THR A 54 4.18 -3.44 19.49
N ALA A 55 4.10 -2.58 18.48
CA ALA A 55 3.07 -1.55 18.37
C ALA A 55 2.72 -1.27 16.90
N VAL A 56 1.47 -0.86 16.66
CA VAL A 56 0.91 -0.64 15.31
C VAL A 56 0.13 0.67 15.29
N TRP A 57 0.38 1.49 14.28
CA TRP A 57 -0.31 2.75 14.04
C TRP A 57 -0.84 2.78 12.62
N ILE A 58 -2.15 2.90 12.48
CA ILE A 58 -2.83 2.96 11.19
C ILE A 58 -3.05 4.42 10.84
N GLY A 59 -2.77 4.80 9.60
CA GLY A 59 -3.09 6.12 9.08
C GLY A 59 -4.60 6.39 9.15
N GLY A 60 -4.98 7.66 9.28
CA GLY A 60 -6.38 8.07 9.44
C GLY A 60 -7.30 7.73 8.26
N ASP A 61 -6.75 7.36 7.10
CA ASP A 61 -7.50 6.87 5.94
C ASP A 61 -7.51 5.33 5.81
N GLY A 62 -6.86 4.62 6.74
CA GLY A 62 -6.71 3.16 6.70
C GLY A 62 -5.88 2.66 5.52
N ALA A 63 -5.14 3.53 4.82
CA ALA A 63 -4.36 3.14 3.63
C ALA A 63 -2.89 2.87 3.94
N SER A 64 -2.44 3.10 5.17
CA SER A 64 -1.06 2.92 5.59
C SER A 64 -0.95 2.49 7.04
N VAL A 65 0.13 1.80 7.36
CA VAL A 65 0.49 1.36 8.69
C VAL A 65 1.96 1.62 8.92
N VAL A 66 2.28 2.14 10.09
CA VAL A 66 3.62 2.09 10.66
C VAL A 66 3.54 1.19 11.87
N ALA A 67 4.48 0.30 12.03
CA ALA A 67 4.60 -0.57 13.19
C ALA A 67 6.02 -0.50 13.73
N ARG A 68 6.15 -0.56 15.04
CA ARG A 68 7.43 -0.76 15.71
C ARG A 68 7.63 -2.25 15.84
N ALA A 69 8.79 -2.72 15.41
CA ALA A 69 9.20 -4.10 15.58
C ALA A 69 10.55 -4.15 16.27
N ASP A 70 10.75 -5.21 17.04
CA ASP A 70 11.96 -5.43 17.82
C ASP A 70 12.27 -4.17 18.68
N GLU A 71 13.51 -3.68 18.69
CA GLU A 71 13.89 -2.50 19.50
C GLU A 71 13.92 -1.18 18.72
N ASP A 72 14.51 -1.17 17.52
CA ASP A 72 14.77 0.04 16.71
C ASP A 72 14.37 -0.10 15.23
N LEU A 73 13.44 -1.02 14.93
CA LEU A 73 12.96 -1.24 13.56
C LEU A 73 11.55 -0.68 13.36
N ALA A 74 11.37 0.11 12.30
CA ALA A 74 10.06 0.47 11.78
C ALA A 74 9.69 -0.45 10.63
N LEU A 75 8.50 -1.04 10.68
CA LEU A 75 7.86 -1.73 9.56
C LEU A 75 6.75 -0.85 9.02
N VAL A 76 6.78 -0.55 7.73
CA VAL A 76 5.86 0.38 7.09
C VAL A 76 5.15 -0.32 5.95
N LEU A 77 3.82 -0.32 5.99
CA LEU A 77 2.96 -0.77 4.91
C LEU A 77 2.16 0.40 4.36
N TRP A 78 2.00 0.47 3.05
CA TRP A 78 1.07 1.43 2.46
C TRP A 78 0.44 0.88 1.19
N ARG A 79 -0.76 1.35 0.89
CA ARG A 79 -1.50 0.96 -0.29
C ARG A 79 -0.87 1.56 -1.54
N LYS A 80 -0.59 0.73 -2.54
CA LYS A 80 -0.13 1.11 -3.88
C LYS A 80 -0.98 0.38 -4.91
N GLY A 81 -1.89 1.10 -5.56
CA GLY A 81 -2.90 0.49 -6.43
C GLY A 81 -3.85 -0.40 -5.61
N ASP A 82 -3.99 -1.66 -6.03
CA ASP A 82 -4.86 -2.66 -5.39
C ASP A 82 -4.16 -3.51 -4.32
N GLY A 83 -2.88 -3.23 -4.04
CA GLY A 83 -2.07 -4.00 -3.08
C GLY A 83 -1.39 -3.13 -2.04
N TYR A 84 -0.66 -3.78 -1.14
CA TYR A 84 0.18 -3.13 -0.14
C TYR A 84 1.65 -3.36 -0.46
N VAL A 85 2.47 -2.34 -0.20
CA VAL A 85 3.93 -2.43 -0.25
C VAL A 85 4.44 -2.35 1.17
N ALA A 86 5.33 -3.27 1.52
CA ALA A 86 5.98 -3.33 2.82
C ALA A 86 7.45 -2.92 2.69
N ARG A 87 7.94 -2.07 3.60
CA ARG A 87 9.36 -1.71 3.73
C ARG A 87 9.72 -1.56 5.20
N SER A 88 10.99 -1.77 5.51
CA SER A 88 11.55 -1.47 6.81
C SER A 88 12.46 -0.24 6.75
N ALA A 89 12.62 0.43 7.89
CA ALA A 89 13.56 1.53 8.10
C ALA A 89 13.94 1.61 9.58
N ALA A 90 14.97 2.38 9.93
CA ALA A 90 15.30 2.65 11.32
C ALA A 90 14.14 3.41 11.99
N TRP A 91 13.77 2.99 13.19
CA TRP A 91 12.65 3.58 13.94
C TRP A 91 12.88 5.06 14.21
N GLY A 92 14.08 5.43 14.68
CA GLY A 92 14.47 6.82 14.91
C GLY A 92 14.24 7.74 13.70
N ASP A 93 14.60 7.28 12.49
CA ASP A 93 14.45 8.07 11.27
C ASP A 93 12.98 8.22 10.85
N VAL A 94 12.16 7.20 11.10
CA VAL A 94 10.72 7.24 10.82
C VAL A 94 10.01 8.20 11.77
N VAL A 95 10.25 8.12 13.08
CA VAL A 95 9.58 8.99 14.06
C VAL A 95 10.04 10.45 13.99
N ALA A 96 11.26 10.70 13.50
CA ALA A 96 11.76 12.05 13.24
C ALA A 96 11.03 12.76 12.09
N ALA A 97 10.25 12.05 11.28
CA ALA A 97 9.47 12.64 10.20
C ALA A 97 8.44 13.63 10.75
N ARG A 98 8.43 14.85 10.18
CA ARG A 98 7.53 15.90 10.65
C ARG A 98 6.17 15.85 9.94
N PRO A 99 5.06 16.01 10.69
CA PRO A 99 3.75 16.14 10.09
C PRO A 99 3.64 17.48 9.33
N ALA A 100 3.06 17.43 8.14
CA ALA A 100 2.76 18.58 7.29
C ALA A 100 1.41 18.34 6.59
N GLU A 101 0.52 19.34 6.63
CA GLU A 101 -0.78 19.32 5.94
C GLU A 101 -1.66 18.11 6.30
N GLY A 102 -1.65 17.68 7.57
CA GLY A 102 -2.43 16.51 8.04
C GLY A 102 -1.89 15.16 7.55
N SER A 103 -0.67 15.14 7.03
CA SER A 103 0.04 13.94 6.60
C SER A 103 1.47 13.92 7.14
N VAL A 104 2.12 12.76 7.16
CA VAL A 104 3.55 12.65 7.39
C VAL A 104 4.19 11.93 6.20
N ARG A 105 5.30 12.48 5.70
CA ARG A 105 6.09 11.84 4.64
C ARG A 105 7.29 11.15 5.28
N LEU A 106 7.38 9.83 5.13
CA LEU A 106 8.48 9.04 5.67
C LEU A 106 9.62 8.98 4.66
N ALA A 107 10.44 10.03 4.60
CA ALA A 107 11.55 10.12 3.64
C ALA A 107 12.63 9.03 3.83
N ALA A 108 12.76 8.50 5.05
CA ALA A 108 13.70 7.44 5.39
C ALA A 108 13.29 6.05 4.86
N VAL A 109 12.02 5.88 4.49
CA VAL A 109 11.49 4.63 3.95
C VAL A 109 11.62 4.65 2.43
N ASP A 110 12.11 3.57 1.84
CA ASP A 110 12.16 3.41 0.40
C ASP A 110 10.77 3.65 -0.24
N GLY A 111 10.72 4.49 -1.27
CA GLY A 111 9.47 4.97 -1.89
C GLY A 111 8.81 6.17 -1.21
N ALA A 112 9.34 6.66 -0.08
CA ALA A 112 8.91 7.85 0.66
C ALA A 112 7.38 7.98 0.83
N PRO A 113 6.71 6.98 1.44
CA PRO A 113 5.26 6.94 1.56
C PRO A 113 4.74 8.12 2.38
N ARG A 114 3.52 8.56 2.01
CA ARG A 114 2.81 9.65 2.68
C ARG A 114 1.64 9.06 3.47
N LEU A 115 1.74 9.10 4.79
CA LEU A 115 0.69 8.64 5.69
C LEU A 115 -0.25 9.79 6.01
N ARG A 116 -1.54 9.57 5.86
CA ARG A 116 -2.55 10.53 6.34
C ARG A 116 -2.76 10.31 7.83
N LEU A 117 -2.72 11.37 8.61
CA LEU A 117 -2.81 11.27 10.06
C LEU A 117 -4.26 11.27 10.54
N GLY A 118 -5.13 12.06 9.91
CA GLY A 118 -6.52 12.19 10.36
C GLY A 118 -6.57 12.66 11.81
N GLN A 119 -7.15 11.85 12.70
CA GLN A 119 -7.22 12.10 14.14
C GLN A 119 -6.06 11.46 14.92
N CYS A 120 -5.18 10.70 14.27
CA CYS A 120 -4.06 10.03 14.92
C CYS A 120 -2.89 11.02 15.10
N PRO A 121 -2.43 11.28 16.33
CA PRO A 121 -1.29 12.16 16.57
C PRO A 121 0.01 11.53 16.07
N TRP A 122 0.93 12.38 15.57
CA TRP A 122 2.27 11.98 15.12
C TRP A 122 3.35 12.87 15.74
N PRO A 123 4.48 12.31 16.21
CA PRO A 123 4.74 10.88 16.37
C PRO A 123 3.76 10.27 17.40
N PRO A 124 3.53 8.94 17.37
CA PRO A 124 2.67 8.31 18.36
C PRO A 124 3.18 8.56 19.78
N GLN A 125 2.28 8.78 20.75
CA GLN A 125 2.71 9.10 22.13
C GLN A 125 3.51 7.95 22.76
N GLU A 126 3.11 6.71 22.47
CA GLU A 126 3.81 5.48 22.90
C GLU A 126 5.14 5.27 22.16
N ALA A 127 5.37 6.01 21.06
CA ALA A 127 6.57 5.97 20.24
C ALA A 127 7.64 7.00 20.64
N ALA A 128 7.25 8.04 21.39
CA ALA A 128 8.10 9.16 21.78
C ALA A 128 8.78 8.96 23.16
N ALA A 129 8.59 7.79 23.78
CA ALA A 129 9.22 7.36 25.03
C ALA A 129 10.32 6.32 24.76
#